data_AF-A0A9J6EBR8-F1
#
_entry.id   AF-A0A9J6EBR8-F1
#
_cell.length_a   1.000
_cell.length_b   1.000
_cell.length_c   1.000
_cell.angle_alpha   90.00
_cell.angle_beta   90.00
_cell.angle_gamma   90.00
#
_symmetry.space_group_name_H-M   'P 1'
#
loop_
_entity.id
_entity.type
_entity.pdbx_description
1 polymer ?
#
loop_
_entity_poly.entity_id
_entity_poly.type
_entity_poly.pdbx_seq_one_letter_code
_entity_poly.pdbx_strand_id
1 'polypeptide(L)'
;MLTETLSRCHLCQRQSADHDLIVNVGAAPATCASRPCFPGVRCVDTSHGDYRCGPCPSGYTGDGIRCQPNDRCAHEKPCFPGVTCRNAPGGGLPLRTVSRGIPRVACVNEYPGFRCGPCPRGFEGDGDHRGVGLAFARGSPQQCRDVDECADGRNGGCVPNSRCINTQGSRWRLPCRQARCRPDNCPGTPNSGQEDADADGQGDACDSDADNDGVPNNPDNCPLSANPGQEDTDPDGPDYKARLGRISAGDACDNCPLVSNPDQTDSDSDGRGDSCDEDADNDGVPNERDNCPTVRNRDQADTDGDGLGDACDNCPRMSNYDQVDTDRDLVGDACDDNIDRDRDGVQDSRDNCPDDPNSDQLDTDSDGEGDACDFDKDNDGVADSQASDCRFEGGPDA
;
A
#
# COMPACT_ATOMS: atom_id res chain seq x y z
N MET A 1 -27.85 -26.10 37.38
CA MET A 1 -28.07 -27.50 37.79
C MET A 1 -26.81 -28.25 37.38
N LEU A 2 -25.88 -28.42 38.31
CA LEU A 2 -25.58 -29.70 38.96
C LEU A 2 -24.73 -30.60 38.03
N THR A 3 -23.59 -31.17 38.37
CA THR A 3 -22.82 -31.38 39.63
C THR A 3 -21.57 -32.14 39.12
N GLU A 4 -20.35 -31.78 39.51
CA GLU A 4 -19.71 -32.22 40.77
C GLU A 4 -19.72 -33.75 40.93
N THR A 5 -18.53 -34.38 40.92
CA THR A 5 -17.98 -35.34 41.90
C THR A 5 -16.68 -35.88 41.27
N LEU A 6 -15.46 -35.52 41.68
CA LEU A 6 -14.86 -35.95 42.94
C LEU A 6 -13.76 -34.96 43.38
N SER A 7 -14.09 -34.17 44.39
CA SER A 7 -13.18 -33.79 45.46
C SER A 7 -12.64 -35.05 46.14
N ARG A 8 -11.32 -35.15 46.31
CA ARG A 8 -10.60 -35.64 47.51
C ARG A 8 -9.17 -36.08 47.17
N CYS A 9 -8.23 -35.15 47.22
CA CYS A 9 -6.98 -35.41 47.94
C CYS A 9 -6.54 -34.09 48.59
N HIS A 10 -6.83 -33.98 49.88
CA HIS A 10 -6.27 -32.96 50.76
C HIS A 10 -4.76 -33.15 50.83
N LEU A 11 -4.01 -32.16 50.38
CA LEU A 11 -2.72 -31.73 50.96
C LEU A 11 -2.36 -30.39 50.31
N CYS A 12 -2.18 -29.37 51.15
CA CYS A 12 -1.65 -28.03 50.84
C CYS A 12 -2.63 -26.87 50.58
N GLN A 13 -3.55 -26.62 51.53
CA GLN A 13 -3.93 -25.25 51.89
C GLN A 13 -3.97 -25.08 53.42
N ARG A 14 -3.00 -24.36 53.96
CA ARG A 14 -3.18 -23.54 55.18
C ARG A 14 -2.32 -22.28 55.06
N GLN A 15 -2.99 -21.14 54.99
CA GLN A 15 -2.51 -19.87 55.54
C GLN A 15 -3.00 -19.79 56.99
N SER A 16 -2.13 -19.37 57.91
CA SER A 16 -2.48 -18.47 59.03
C SER A 16 -1.21 -18.05 59.76
N ALA A 17 -1.12 -16.74 59.98
CA ALA A 17 -0.08 -16.02 60.68
C ALA A 17 0.05 -16.35 62.19
N ASP A 18 1.17 -15.87 62.76
CA ASP A 18 1.56 -15.72 64.17
C ASP A 18 1.82 -16.97 65.04
N HIS A 19 3.11 -17.31 65.16
CA HIS A 19 3.85 -17.12 66.41
C HIS A 19 5.36 -17.26 66.17
N ASP A 20 6.12 -16.36 66.80
CA ASP A 20 7.57 -16.36 66.90
C ASP A 20 8.17 -17.73 67.24
N LEU A 21 9.00 -18.22 66.33
CA LEU A 21 10.17 -19.03 66.67
C LEU A 21 11.21 -18.81 65.56
N ILE A 22 12.09 -17.83 65.80
CA ILE A 22 13.35 -17.69 65.08
C ILE A 22 14.18 -18.94 65.40
N VAL A 23 14.05 -19.98 64.58
CA VAL A 23 15.10 -20.99 64.42
C VAL A 23 15.91 -20.54 63.21
N ASN A 24 17.00 -19.86 63.51
CA ASN A 24 18.02 -19.50 62.54
C ASN A 24 18.73 -20.80 62.10
N VAL A 25 18.14 -21.54 61.16
CA VAL A 25 18.87 -22.58 60.44
C VAL A 25 19.72 -21.83 59.42
N GLY A 26 20.94 -21.51 59.83
CA GLY A 26 21.92 -20.87 58.96
C GLY A 26 21.97 -21.60 57.62
N ALA A 27 21.47 -20.94 56.58
CA ALA A 27 21.81 -21.30 55.22
C ALA A 27 23.33 -21.25 55.17
N ALA A 28 23.94 -22.38 54.81
CA ALA A 28 25.39 -22.43 54.62
C ALA A 28 25.80 -21.24 53.74
N PRO A 29 26.86 -20.51 54.10
CA PRO A 29 27.32 -19.36 53.33
C PRO A 29 27.42 -19.78 51.86
N ALA A 30 26.72 -19.06 50.98
CA ALA A 30 26.83 -19.28 49.55
C ALA A 30 28.27 -18.88 49.18
N THR A 31 29.16 -19.86 49.16
CA THR A 31 30.55 -19.68 48.80
C THR A 31 30.75 -20.15 47.37
N CYS A 32 31.88 -19.81 46.76
CA CYS A 32 32.23 -20.26 45.43
C CYS A 32 32.28 -21.78 45.28
N ALA A 33 32.35 -22.53 46.39
CA ALA A 33 32.23 -23.98 46.42
C ALA A 33 30.87 -24.50 45.91
N SER A 34 29.78 -23.72 46.05
CA SER A 34 28.46 -24.07 45.51
C SER A 34 28.30 -23.80 44.01
N ARG A 35 29.37 -23.28 43.36
CA ARG A 35 29.42 -22.88 41.94
C ARG A 35 28.25 -21.96 41.53
N PRO A 36 28.05 -20.84 42.23
CA PRO A 36 26.89 -19.98 42.00
C PRO A 36 27.01 -19.07 40.76
N CYS A 37 28.22 -18.85 40.23
CA CYS A 37 28.46 -18.03 39.04
C CYS A 37 28.28 -18.81 37.74
N PHE A 38 27.99 -18.10 36.66
CA PHE A 38 27.87 -18.67 35.32
C PHE A 38 29.17 -19.42 34.91
N PRO A 39 29.09 -20.56 34.18
CA PRO A 39 30.27 -21.31 33.76
C PRO A 39 31.31 -20.43 33.04
N GLY A 40 32.56 -20.46 33.51
CA GLY A 40 33.65 -19.62 32.98
C GLY A 40 33.79 -18.25 33.63
N VAL A 41 32.87 -17.84 34.51
CA VAL A 41 32.98 -16.60 35.32
C VAL A 41 33.79 -16.87 36.58
N ARG A 42 34.77 -16.00 36.87
CA ARG A 42 35.56 -16.07 38.09
C ARG A 42 34.70 -15.76 39.31
N CYS A 43 34.61 -16.70 40.24
CA CYS A 43 33.95 -16.52 41.53
C CYS A 43 34.99 -16.19 42.61
N VAL A 44 34.69 -15.22 43.48
CA VAL A 44 35.55 -14.84 44.62
C VAL A 44 34.73 -14.82 45.91
N ASP A 45 35.18 -15.55 46.92
CA ASP A 45 34.59 -15.50 48.26
C ASP A 45 34.95 -14.18 48.95
N THR A 46 33.97 -13.59 49.62
CA THR A 46 34.12 -12.33 50.36
C THR A 46 34.43 -12.59 51.82
N SER A 47 35.07 -11.63 52.48
CA SER A 47 35.43 -11.71 53.91
C SER A 47 34.23 -11.80 54.86
N HIS A 48 33.01 -11.58 54.37
CA HIS A 48 31.76 -11.62 55.13
C HIS A 48 31.01 -12.95 54.99
N GLY A 49 31.57 -13.94 54.28
CA GLY A 49 30.94 -15.26 54.11
C GLY A 49 29.99 -15.37 52.90
N ASP A 50 29.98 -14.39 51.99
CA ASP A 50 29.23 -14.43 50.73
C ASP A 50 30.19 -14.54 49.53
N TYR A 51 29.66 -14.60 48.30
CA TYR A 51 30.44 -14.66 47.06
C TYR A 51 30.20 -13.45 46.15
N ARG A 52 31.15 -13.17 45.24
CA ARG A 52 30.97 -12.25 44.12
C ARG A 52 31.41 -12.89 42.80
N CYS A 53 30.58 -12.75 41.78
CA CYS A 53 30.89 -13.16 40.42
C CYS A 53 31.58 -12.02 39.65
N GLY A 54 32.59 -12.36 38.86
CA GLY A 54 33.19 -11.45 37.89
C GLY A 54 32.28 -11.17 36.69
N PRO A 55 32.75 -10.41 35.70
CA PRO A 55 32.00 -10.15 34.47
C PRO A 55 31.75 -11.45 33.68
N CYS A 56 30.68 -11.46 32.89
CA CYS A 56 30.37 -12.56 31.99
C CYS A 56 31.50 -12.81 30.98
N PRO A 57 31.69 -14.07 30.52
CA PRO A 57 32.73 -14.39 29.53
C PRO A 57 32.44 -13.70 28.19
N SER A 58 33.48 -13.50 27.38
CA SER A 58 33.38 -12.87 26.06
C SER A 58 32.28 -13.49 25.20
N GLY A 59 31.30 -12.67 24.78
CA GLY A 59 30.14 -13.11 24.00
C GLY A 59 28.85 -13.29 24.82
N TYR A 60 28.89 -13.01 26.11
CA TYR A 60 27.72 -12.97 27.01
C TYR A 60 27.63 -11.64 27.77
N THR A 61 26.41 -11.27 28.15
CA THR A 61 26.03 -10.07 28.90
C THR A 61 25.22 -10.47 30.12
N GLY A 62 25.40 -9.78 31.23
CA GLY A 62 24.71 -10.06 32.49
C GLY A 62 25.53 -9.70 33.73
N ASP A 63 25.06 -10.17 34.88
CA ASP A 63 25.60 -9.85 36.21
C ASP A 63 26.66 -10.85 36.72
N GLY A 64 27.11 -11.78 35.87
CA GLY A 64 28.06 -12.83 36.23
C GLY A 64 27.44 -14.06 36.91
N ILE A 65 26.20 -13.94 37.42
CA ILE A 65 25.38 -15.06 37.93
C ILE A 65 24.49 -15.58 36.80
N ARG A 66 23.83 -14.66 36.09
CA ARG A 66 22.99 -14.92 34.92
C ARG A 66 23.60 -14.24 33.71
N CYS A 67 24.30 -15.00 32.88
CA CYS A 67 24.86 -14.52 31.63
C CYS A 67 24.02 -15.02 30.45
N GLN A 68 23.56 -14.10 29.59
CA GLN A 68 22.85 -14.39 28.35
C GLN A 68 23.75 -14.09 27.14
N PRO A 69 23.64 -14.83 26.02
CA PRO A 69 24.43 -14.54 24.83
C PRO A 69 24.16 -13.12 24.31
N ASN A 70 25.21 -12.39 23.90
CA ASN A 70 25.03 -11.09 23.26
C ASN A 70 24.31 -11.27 21.90
N ASP A 71 23.23 -10.52 21.69
CA ASP A 71 22.52 -10.48 20.41
C ASP A 71 23.32 -9.69 19.37
N ARG A 72 24.09 -10.43 18.55
CA ARG A 72 24.96 -9.84 17.51
C ARG A 72 24.15 -9.34 16.33
N CYS A 73 23.02 -9.99 16.04
CA CYS A 73 22.11 -9.60 14.97
C CYS A 73 21.48 -8.22 15.25
N ALA A 74 21.11 -7.95 16.51
CA ALA A 74 20.51 -6.68 16.90
C ALA A 74 21.54 -5.53 16.99
N HIS A 75 22.74 -5.79 17.49
CA HIS A 75 23.72 -4.72 17.79
C HIS A 75 24.70 -4.42 16.66
N GLU A 76 25.29 -5.44 16.03
CA GLU A 76 26.37 -5.26 15.05
C GLU A 76 25.90 -5.36 13.59
N LYS A 77 24.64 -5.81 13.37
CA LYS A 77 23.99 -5.97 12.06
C LYS A 77 24.91 -6.58 10.98
N PRO A 78 25.46 -7.79 11.20
CA PRO A 78 26.45 -8.38 10.30
C PRO A 78 25.89 -8.90 8.96
N CYS A 79 24.56 -8.93 8.79
CA CYS A 79 23.90 -9.38 7.57
C CYS A 79 23.46 -8.19 6.71
N PHE A 80 23.36 -8.41 5.40
CA PHE A 80 22.90 -7.38 4.47
C PHE A 80 21.48 -6.90 4.83
N PRO A 81 21.13 -5.61 4.65
CA PRO A 81 19.79 -5.10 4.93
C PRO A 81 18.69 -5.97 4.27
N GLY A 82 17.68 -6.36 5.05
CA GLY A 82 16.60 -7.24 4.59
C GLY A 82 16.91 -8.75 4.63
N VAL A 83 18.15 -9.16 4.96
CA VAL A 83 18.49 -10.58 5.17
C VAL A 83 18.19 -11.00 6.61
N THR A 84 17.54 -12.16 6.78
CA THR A 84 17.31 -12.74 8.10
C THR A 84 18.63 -13.10 8.78
N CYS A 85 18.93 -12.47 9.92
CA CYS A 85 20.04 -12.82 10.79
C CYS A 85 19.55 -13.74 11.92
N ARG A 86 20.27 -14.84 12.16
CA ARG A 86 20.02 -15.72 13.32
C ARG A 86 21.27 -15.86 14.16
N ASN A 87 21.14 -15.61 15.47
CA ASN A 87 22.18 -15.95 16.43
C ASN A 87 22.32 -17.47 16.49
N ALA A 88 23.53 -17.98 16.30
CA ALA A 88 23.83 -19.40 16.42
C ALA A 88 24.26 -19.68 17.87
N PRO A 89 23.55 -20.56 18.61
CA PRO A 89 23.98 -20.92 19.96
C PRO A 89 25.38 -21.54 19.90
N GLY A 90 26.27 -21.12 20.80
CA GLY A 90 27.51 -21.84 21.07
C GLY A 90 27.12 -23.27 21.45
N GLY A 91 27.66 -24.27 20.74
CA GLY A 91 27.18 -25.64 20.81
C GLY A 91 27.31 -26.25 22.21
N GLY A 92 26.17 -26.48 22.85
CA GLY A 92 26.02 -27.29 24.05
C GLY A 92 24.60 -27.86 24.13
N LEU A 93 24.24 -28.80 23.24
CA LEU A 93 23.03 -29.61 23.43
C LEU A 93 23.27 -30.60 24.61
N PRO A 94 22.31 -30.78 25.52
CA PRO A 94 22.44 -31.76 26.58
C PRO A 94 22.31 -33.17 26.00
N LEU A 95 23.11 -34.09 26.53
CA LEU A 95 23.05 -35.53 26.27
C LEU A 95 21.61 -36.04 26.45
N ARG A 96 20.96 -36.49 25.36
CA ARG A 96 19.99 -37.58 25.46
C ARG A 96 20.75 -38.91 25.40
N THR A 97 20.55 -39.69 26.45
CA THR A 97 21.19 -40.95 26.83
C THR A 97 21.20 -42.02 25.73
N VAL A 98 22.38 -42.56 25.40
CA VAL A 98 22.58 -44.01 25.19
C VAL A 98 23.99 -44.42 25.66
N SER A 99 24.00 -45.39 26.58
CA SER A 99 24.99 -46.43 26.93
C SER A 99 26.51 -46.20 26.82
N ARG A 100 27.15 -46.38 27.99
CA ARG A 100 28.54 -46.76 28.34
C ARG A 100 29.56 -46.95 27.20
N GLY A 101 30.69 -46.21 27.28
CA GLY A 101 32.00 -46.83 27.01
C GLY A 101 33.09 -46.10 26.23
N ILE A 102 33.01 -44.79 25.91
CA ILE A 102 34.11 -44.09 25.20
C ILE A 102 34.36 -42.72 25.84
N PRO A 103 35.62 -42.33 26.16
CA PRO A 103 35.93 -40.96 26.53
C PRO A 103 35.75 -40.08 25.29
N ARG A 104 34.59 -39.43 25.19
CA ARG A 104 34.30 -38.44 24.14
C ARG A 104 34.98 -37.14 24.55
N VAL A 105 36.00 -36.72 23.80
CA VAL A 105 36.41 -35.32 23.81
C VAL A 105 35.26 -34.56 23.13
N ALA A 106 34.38 -33.98 23.96
CA ALA A 106 33.35 -33.09 23.46
C ALA A 106 33.99 -31.72 23.26
N CYS A 107 34.35 -31.41 22.01
CA CYS A 107 34.64 -30.03 21.65
C CYS A 107 33.33 -29.24 21.75
N VAL A 108 33.14 -28.52 22.85
CA VAL A 108 32.09 -27.52 22.97
C VAL A 108 32.60 -26.23 22.33
N ASN A 109 31.85 -25.67 21.41
CA ASN A 109 32.20 -24.38 20.85
C ASN A 109 31.80 -23.32 21.89
N GLU A 110 32.78 -22.81 22.64
CA GLU A 110 32.55 -21.89 23.77
C GLU A 110 31.98 -20.52 23.32
N TYR A 111 32.03 -20.22 22.03
CA TYR A 111 31.64 -18.92 21.50
C TYR A 111 30.33 -18.98 20.71
N PRO A 112 29.33 -18.15 21.09
CA PRO A 112 28.15 -17.95 20.24
C PRO A 112 28.57 -17.39 18.87
N GLY A 113 27.84 -17.78 17.82
CA GLY A 113 28.06 -17.30 16.46
C GLY A 113 26.84 -16.59 15.88
N PHE A 114 26.90 -16.28 14.60
CA PHE A 114 25.75 -15.80 13.82
C PHE A 114 25.74 -16.45 12.43
N ARG A 115 24.57 -16.49 11.82
CA ARG A 115 24.38 -16.94 10.45
C ARG A 115 23.40 -16.01 9.74
N CYS A 116 23.81 -15.53 8.58
CA CYS A 116 22.95 -14.79 7.66
C CYS A 116 22.22 -15.75 6.72
N GLY A 117 21.04 -15.35 6.28
CA GLY A 117 20.39 -15.95 5.12
C GLY A 117 21.15 -15.64 3.81
N PRO A 118 20.70 -16.21 2.68
CA PRO A 118 21.24 -15.84 1.37
C PRO A 118 20.96 -14.37 1.04
N CYS A 119 21.69 -13.81 0.05
CA CYS A 119 21.41 -12.47 -0.46
C CYS A 119 19.94 -12.34 -0.92
N PRO A 120 19.34 -11.14 -0.79
CA PRO A 120 17.99 -10.90 -1.27
C PRO A 120 17.86 -11.16 -2.78
N ARG A 121 16.63 -11.39 -3.25
CA ARG A 121 16.37 -11.51 -4.70
C ARG A 121 16.79 -10.22 -5.41
N GLY A 122 17.37 -10.36 -6.60
CA GLY A 122 17.97 -9.24 -7.35
C GLY A 122 19.40 -8.89 -6.91
N PHE A 123 19.94 -9.59 -5.90
CA PHE A 123 21.31 -9.41 -5.45
C PHE A 123 22.08 -10.74 -5.48
N GLU A 124 23.37 -10.67 -5.77
CA GLU A 124 24.31 -11.79 -5.70
C GLU A 124 25.43 -11.51 -4.70
N GLY A 125 26.02 -12.56 -4.13
CA GLY A 125 27.07 -12.41 -3.11
C GLY A 125 27.18 -13.62 -2.18
N ASP A 126 27.75 -13.39 -1.00
CA ASP A 126 28.09 -14.45 -0.04
C ASP A 126 26.83 -15.03 0.64
N GLY A 127 26.23 -16.04 0.01
CA GLY A 127 24.97 -16.65 0.45
C GLY A 127 25.05 -17.53 1.71
N ASP A 128 26.26 -17.84 2.20
CA ASP A 128 26.50 -18.70 3.37
C ASP A 128 27.34 -17.99 4.44
N HIS A 129 27.10 -16.69 4.62
CA HIS A 129 27.86 -15.84 5.52
C HIS A 129 27.59 -16.18 7.00
N ARG A 130 28.64 -16.63 7.70
CA ARG A 130 28.61 -17.04 9.11
C ARG A 130 29.89 -16.63 9.81
N GLY A 131 29.80 -16.35 11.11
CA GLY A 131 30.95 -15.91 11.89
C GLY A 131 30.82 -16.20 13.38
N VAL A 132 31.95 -16.12 14.07
CA VAL A 132 32.06 -16.32 15.52
C VAL A 132 32.76 -15.10 16.13
N GLY A 133 32.30 -14.68 17.31
CA GLY A 133 32.82 -13.48 17.99
C GLY A 133 32.27 -12.13 17.47
N LEU A 134 32.36 -11.08 18.30
CA LEU A 134 31.86 -9.73 18.02
C LEU A 134 32.74 -8.99 16.99
N ALA A 135 34.06 -9.17 17.06
CA ALA A 135 35.01 -8.53 16.14
C ALA A 135 34.77 -8.96 14.69
N PHE A 136 34.43 -10.24 14.46
CA PHE A 136 34.09 -10.74 13.13
C PHE A 136 32.73 -10.21 12.64
N ALA A 137 31.72 -10.15 13.53
CA ALA A 137 30.42 -9.60 13.20
C ALA A 137 30.50 -8.12 12.77
N ARG A 138 31.37 -7.34 13.42
CA ARG A 138 31.59 -5.92 13.08
C ARG A 138 32.51 -5.70 11.88
N GLY A 139 33.54 -6.53 11.73
CA GLY A 139 34.61 -6.32 10.74
C GLY A 139 34.40 -7.03 9.41
N SER A 140 33.36 -7.85 9.27
CA SER A 140 33.14 -8.65 8.07
C SER A 140 31.65 -8.81 7.79
N PRO A 141 30.94 -7.74 7.39
CA PRO A 141 29.52 -7.83 7.05
C PRO A 141 29.29 -8.64 5.76
N GLN A 142 28.12 -9.25 5.64
CA GLN A 142 27.69 -9.92 4.42
C GLN A 142 27.63 -8.93 3.25
N GLN A 143 28.26 -9.29 2.13
CA GLN A 143 28.28 -8.49 0.91
C GLN A 143 27.28 -9.06 -0.09
N CYS A 144 26.33 -8.23 -0.51
CA CYS A 144 25.39 -8.50 -1.59
C CYS A 144 25.44 -7.32 -2.56
N ARG A 145 25.61 -7.60 -3.86
CA ARG A 145 25.63 -6.60 -4.93
C ARG A 145 24.43 -6.80 -5.85
N ASP A 146 23.95 -5.70 -6.40
CA ASP A 146 22.86 -5.70 -7.37
C ASP A 146 23.24 -6.51 -8.61
N VAL A 147 22.30 -7.27 -9.15
CA VAL A 147 22.46 -7.99 -10.41
C VAL A 147 21.98 -7.08 -11.54
N ASP A 148 22.90 -6.58 -12.37
CA ASP A 148 22.52 -5.81 -13.55
C ASP A 148 22.03 -6.75 -14.65
N GLU A 149 20.70 -6.88 -14.77
CA GLU A 149 20.15 -7.73 -15.80
C GLU A 149 20.09 -7.10 -17.20
N CYS A 150 20.32 -5.79 -17.31
CA CYS A 150 20.44 -5.12 -18.62
C CYS A 150 21.80 -5.39 -19.26
N ALA A 151 22.81 -5.71 -18.44
CA ALA A 151 24.15 -6.09 -18.88
C ALA A 151 24.26 -7.53 -19.40
N ASP A 152 23.15 -8.28 -19.51
CA ASP A 152 23.11 -9.67 -19.97
C ASP A 152 23.34 -9.85 -21.49
N GLY A 153 23.42 -8.74 -22.23
CA GLY A 153 23.60 -8.73 -23.68
C GLY A 153 22.33 -9.06 -24.48
N ARG A 154 21.17 -9.16 -23.81
CA ARG A 154 19.85 -9.42 -24.40
C ARG A 154 18.85 -8.30 -24.09
N ASN A 155 19.33 -7.12 -23.71
CA ASN A 155 18.49 -6.01 -23.25
C ASN A 155 17.58 -6.44 -22.10
N GLY A 156 18.06 -7.37 -21.26
CA GLY A 156 17.26 -7.98 -20.22
C GLY A 156 16.08 -8.84 -20.72
N GLY A 157 15.89 -9.03 -22.01
CA GLY A 157 14.67 -9.66 -22.54
C GLY A 157 13.49 -8.70 -22.67
N CYS A 158 13.72 -7.37 -22.61
CA CYS A 158 12.78 -6.39 -23.12
C CYS A 158 12.54 -6.57 -24.63
N VAL A 159 11.35 -6.19 -25.10
CA VAL A 159 10.98 -6.22 -26.52
C VAL A 159 11.85 -5.27 -27.37
N PRO A 160 11.96 -5.48 -28.70
CA PRO A 160 12.69 -4.56 -29.59
C PRO A 160 12.21 -3.11 -29.44
N ASN A 161 13.13 -2.15 -29.50
CA ASN A 161 12.92 -0.71 -29.27
C ASN A 161 12.63 -0.28 -27.82
N SER A 162 12.62 -1.20 -26.85
CA SER A 162 12.59 -0.85 -25.43
C SER A 162 13.99 -0.61 -24.88
N ARG A 163 14.12 0.32 -23.92
CA ARG A 163 15.38 0.55 -23.18
C ARG A 163 15.31 -0.16 -21.84
N CYS A 164 16.18 -1.16 -21.63
CA CYS A 164 16.34 -1.74 -20.31
C CYS A 164 16.95 -0.72 -19.34
N ILE A 165 16.34 -0.58 -18.16
CA ILE A 165 16.82 0.27 -17.07
C ILE A 165 17.09 -0.65 -15.88
N ASN A 166 18.35 -0.72 -15.44
CA ASN A 166 18.71 -1.51 -14.27
C ASN A 166 18.29 -0.76 -12.99
N THR A 167 17.33 -1.31 -12.26
CA THR A 167 16.88 -0.78 -10.98
C THR A 167 17.34 -1.69 -9.87
N GLN A 168 17.91 -1.14 -8.80
CA GLN A 168 18.46 -1.94 -7.72
C GLN A 168 17.45 -2.97 -7.16
N GLY A 169 17.78 -4.26 -7.24
CA GLY A 169 16.96 -5.39 -6.78
C GLY A 169 15.96 -5.95 -7.80
N SER A 170 16.00 -5.53 -9.07
CA SER A 170 15.19 -6.14 -10.15
C SER A 170 15.57 -7.60 -10.42
N ARG A 171 14.68 -8.36 -11.09
CA ARG A 171 14.93 -9.68 -11.73
C ARG A 171 13.76 -10.02 -12.66
N TRP A 172 14.02 -10.58 -13.86
CA TRP A 172 13.05 -11.00 -14.91
C TRP A 172 11.98 -12.04 -14.54
N ARG A 173 11.82 -12.37 -13.27
CA ARG A 173 10.64 -13.07 -12.76
C ARG A 173 10.12 -12.22 -11.62
N LEU A 174 9.14 -11.36 -11.89
CA LEU A 174 8.52 -10.46 -10.93
C LEU A 174 8.21 -11.24 -9.63
N PRO A 175 8.96 -11.01 -8.54
CA PRO A 175 8.60 -11.47 -7.21
C PRO A 175 8.16 -10.24 -6.41
N CYS A 176 7.45 -9.32 -7.06
CA CYS A 176 6.86 -8.19 -6.36
C CYS A 176 5.57 -8.66 -5.68
N ARG A 177 5.39 -8.22 -4.44
CA ARG A 177 4.17 -8.40 -3.66
C ARG A 177 3.12 -7.32 -3.97
N GLN A 178 3.41 -6.40 -4.89
CA GLN A 178 2.47 -5.35 -5.29
C GLN A 178 1.32 -5.99 -6.06
N ALA A 179 0.09 -5.59 -5.76
CA ALA A 179 -1.12 -6.18 -6.36
C ALA A 179 -1.11 -6.14 -7.89
N ARG A 180 -0.54 -5.08 -8.48
CA ARG A 180 -0.35 -4.83 -9.92
C ARG A 180 0.75 -5.64 -10.59
N CYS A 181 1.54 -6.40 -9.83
CA CYS A 181 2.59 -7.26 -10.38
C CYS A 181 2.03 -8.64 -10.76
N ARG A 182 1.11 -8.66 -11.71
CA ARG A 182 0.58 -9.88 -12.33
C ARG A 182 1.11 -9.99 -13.75
N PRO A 183 1.16 -11.21 -14.33
CA PRO A 183 1.35 -11.34 -15.76
C PRO A 183 0.30 -10.51 -16.50
N ASP A 184 0.73 -9.85 -17.56
CA ASP A 184 -0.17 -9.19 -18.49
C ASP A 184 -1.10 -10.23 -19.13
N ASN A 185 -2.42 -10.02 -19.03
CA ASN A 185 -3.45 -10.89 -19.60
C ASN A 185 -3.71 -10.62 -21.09
N CYS A 186 -3.13 -9.55 -21.67
CA CYS A 186 -3.08 -9.30 -23.11
C CYS A 186 -1.70 -8.79 -23.60
N PRO A 187 -0.64 -9.62 -23.60
CA PRO A 187 0.73 -9.18 -23.92
C PRO A 187 0.95 -8.52 -25.28
N GLY A 188 0.01 -8.69 -26.22
CA GLY A 188 0.04 -8.10 -27.56
C GLY A 188 -0.86 -6.87 -27.75
N THR A 189 -1.70 -6.53 -26.77
CA THR A 189 -2.72 -5.47 -26.85
C THR A 189 -2.59 -4.59 -25.61
N PRO A 190 -2.29 -3.28 -25.75
CA PRO A 190 -2.20 -2.40 -24.59
C PRO A 190 -3.54 -2.33 -23.82
N ASN A 191 -3.58 -2.83 -22.59
CA ASN A 191 -4.77 -2.86 -21.74
C ASN A 191 -4.40 -2.58 -20.26
N SER A 192 -3.97 -1.37 -19.94
CA SER A 192 -3.38 -1.02 -18.63
C SER A 192 -4.29 -1.26 -17.41
N GLY A 193 -5.60 -1.34 -17.59
CA GLY A 193 -6.55 -1.68 -16.54
C GLY A 193 -6.60 -3.19 -16.24
N GLN A 194 -6.13 -4.03 -17.16
CA GLN A 194 -6.10 -5.50 -17.08
C GLN A 194 -7.48 -6.11 -16.75
N GLU A 195 -8.56 -5.49 -17.23
CA GLU A 195 -9.92 -5.99 -17.12
C GLU A 195 -10.04 -7.39 -17.75
N ASP A 196 -10.87 -8.23 -17.13
CA ASP A 196 -11.00 -9.68 -17.33
C ASP A 196 -12.36 -10.09 -16.73
N ALA A 197 -13.42 -9.90 -17.51
CA ALA A 197 -14.81 -9.93 -17.03
C ALA A 197 -15.23 -11.32 -16.54
N ASP A 198 -14.79 -12.39 -17.20
CA ASP A 198 -15.05 -13.77 -16.80
C ASP A 198 -13.98 -14.40 -15.88
N ALA A 199 -12.85 -13.71 -15.68
CA ALA A 199 -11.71 -14.14 -14.88
C ALA A 199 -11.06 -15.45 -15.37
N ASP A 200 -11.07 -15.72 -16.68
CA ASP A 200 -10.42 -16.89 -17.28
C ASP A 200 -8.89 -16.72 -17.43
N GLY A 201 -8.41 -15.48 -17.26
CA GLY A 201 -7.01 -15.10 -17.32
C GLY A 201 -6.54 -14.53 -18.66
N GLN A 202 -7.43 -14.41 -19.64
CA GLN A 202 -7.29 -13.61 -20.86
C GLN A 202 -8.04 -12.28 -20.64
N GLY A 203 -7.41 -11.15 -21.00
CA GLY A 203 -8.05 -9.86 -20.74
C GLY A 203 -9.09 -9.50 -21.81
N ASP A 204 -10.08 -8.69 -21.44
CA ASP A 204 -11.21 -8.29 -22.31
C ASP A 204 -10.72 -7.76 -23.67
N ALA A 205 -9.60 -7.02 -23.67
CA ALA A 205 -9.02 -6.39 -24.86
C ALA A 205 -8.47 -7.38 -25.91
N CYS A 206 -8.21 -8.63 -25.52
CA CYS A 206 -7.74 -9.68 -26.41
C CYS A 206 -8.57 -10.96 -26.33
N ASP A 207 -9.61 -10.98 -25.51
CA ASP A 207 -10.61 -12.03 -25.53
C ASP A 207 -11.54 -11.91 -26.74
N SER A 208 -11.96 -13.05 -27.29
CA SER A 208 -12.97 -13.13 -28.34
C SER A 208 -14.40 -13.24 -27.79
N ASP A 209 -14.55 -13.59 -26.53
CA ASP A 209 -15.79 -13.85 -25.79
C ASP A 209 -15.52 -13.51 -24.31
N ALA A 210 -15.53 -12.21 -24.00
CA ALA A 210 -14.94 -11.67 -22.76
C ALA A 210 -15.72 -12.01 -21.49
N ASP A 211 -16.99 -12.43 -21.62
CA ASP A 211 -17.81 -12.90 -20.51
C ASP A 211 -18.07 -14.42 -20.54
N ASN A 212 -17.50 -15.13 -21.53
CA ASN A 212 -17.57 -16.58 -21.74
C ASN A 212 -19.00 -17.13 -21.74
N ASP A 213 -19.97 -16.37 -22.26
CA ASP A 213 -21.38 -16.76 -22.32
C ASP A 213 -21.70 -17.66 -23.53
N GLY A 214 -20.76 -17.76 -24.48
CA GLY A 214 -20.85 -18.54 -25.71
C GLY A 214 -21.29 -17.75 -26.95
N VAL A 215 -21.53 -16.45 -26.81
CA VAL A 215 -21.76 -15.48 -27.89
C VAL A 215 -20.48 -14.66 -28.05
N PRO A 216 -19.81 -14.68 -29.21
CA PRO A 216 -18.61 -13.85 -29.41
C PRO A 216 -18.93 -12.36 -29.26
N ASN A 217 -18.01 -11.57 -28.69
CA ASN A 217 -18.12 -10.12 -28.41
C ASN A 217 -18.78 -9.30 -29.54
N ASN A 218 -18.56 -9.72 -30.79
CA ASN A 218 -19.37 -9.28 -31.92
C ASN A 218 -20.05 -10.52 -32.54
N PRO A 219 -21.39 -10.66 -32.48
CA PRO A 219 -22.39 -9.60 -32.36
C PRO A 219 -23.08 -9.47 -30.99
N ASP A 220 -22.42 -9.84 -29.90
CA ASP A 220 -22.98 -9.77 -28.54
C ASP A 220 -23.53 -8.36 -28.19
N ASN A 221 -24.77 -8.31 -27.68
CA ASN A 221 -25.42 -7.09 -27.20
C ASN A 221 -25.10 -6.74 -25.73
N CYS A 222 -24.39 -7.61 -24.99
CA CYS A 222 -23.79 -7.33 -23.70
C CYS A 222 -22.40 -7.98 -23.53
N PRO A 223 -21.36 -7.52 -24.28
CA PRO A 223 -20.05 -8.20 -24.38
C PRO A 223 -19.24 -8.40 -23.10
N LEU A 224 -19.69 -7.86 -21.96
CA LEU A 224 -19.02 -7.93 -20.66
C LEU A 224 -19.97 -8.47 -19.58
N SER A 225 -21.15 -8.98 -19.95
CA SER A 225 -22.21 -9.38 -19.04
C SER A 225 -23.03 -10.52 -19.62
N ALA A 226 -22.65 -11.74 -19.20
CA ALA A 226 -23.14 -12.97 -19.78
C ALA A 226 -24.66 -13.02 -19.95
N ASN A 227 -25.10 -13.05 -21.20
CA ASN A 227 -26.49 -13.11 -21.60
C ASN A 227 -26.67 -13.98 -22.87
N PRO A 228 -26.54 -15.32 -22.75
CA PRO A 228 -26.56 -16.21 -23.91
C PRO A 228 -27.87 -16.17 -24.72
N GLY A 229 -28.95 -15.63 -24.13
CA GLY A 229 -30.25 -15.45 -24.76
C GLY A 229 -30.37 -14.19 -25.62
N GLN A 230 -29.46 -13.22 -25.46
CA GLN A 230 -29.42 -11.95 -26.20
C GLN A 230 -30.78 -11.23 -26.19
N GLU A 231 -31.49 -11.29 -25.06
CA GLU A 231 -32.74 -10.55 -24.88
C GLU A 231 -32.49 -9.04 -24.95
N ASP A 232 -33.41 -8.34 -25.58
CA ASP A 232 -33.38 -6.89 -25.85
C ASP A 232 -34.84 -6.43 -26.02
N THR A 233 -35.41 -5.89 -24.96
CA THR A 233 -36.83 -5.53 -24.84
C THR A 233 -37.16 -4.27 -25.63
N ASP A 234 -36.23 -3.32 -25.68
CA ASP A 234 -36.34 -2.03 -26.33
C ASP A 234 -35.10 -1.72 -27.18
N PRO A 235 -35.01 -2.31 -28.38
CA PRO A 235 -33.84 -2.13 -29.23
C PRO A 235 -33.56 -0.66 -29.46
N ASP A 236 -32.29 -0.26 -29.27
CA ASP A 236 -31.76 1.11 -29.16
C ASP A 236 -31.82 1.96 -30.45
N GLY A 237 -32.97 1.88 -31.12
CA GLY A 237 -33.25 2.48 -32.41
C GLY A 237 -32.71 1.66 -33.59
N PRO A 238 -33.34 1.81 -34.77
CA PRO A 238 -33.01 1.05 -35.98
C PRO A 238 -31.64 1.40 -36.62
N ASP A 239 -30.87 2.33 -36.04
CA ASP A 239 -29.73 3.00 -36.68
C ASP A 239 -28.39 2.89 -35.92
N TYR A 240 -28.37 2.26 -34.74
CA TYR A 240 -27.18 2.23 -33.87
C TYR A 240 -26.00 1.48 -34.51
N LYS A 241 -26.28 0.34 -35.15
CA LYS A 241 -25.30 -0.44 -35.93
C LYS A 241 -24.84 0.25 -37.22
N ALA A 242 -25.68 1.12 -37.79
CA ALA A 242 -25.42 1.74 -39.10
C ALA A 242 -24.74 3.11 -39.00
N ARG A 243 -24.95 3.88 -37.93
CA ARG A 243 -24.30 5.19 -37.70
C ARG A 243 -23.00 5.12 -36.92
N LEU A 244 -22.96 4.32 -35.86
CA LEU A 244 -21.84 4.33 -34.89
C LEU A 244 -21.08 2.99 -34.83
N GLY A 245 -21.60 1.96 -35.50
CA GLY A 245 -20.99 0.63 -35.48
C GLY A 245 -21.15 -0.08 -34.12
N ARG A 246 -22.03 0.40 -33.26
CA ARG A 246 -22.30 -0.17 -31.93
C ARG A 246 -23.57 -1.05 -31.97
N ILE A 247 -23.67 -1.99 -31.03
CA ILE A 247 -24.78 -2.95 -30.89
C ILE A 247 -25.63 -2.48 -29.72
N SER A 248 -26.97 -2.49 -29.88
CA SER A 248 -27.94 -2.13 -28.83
C SER A 248 -27.55 -2.76 -27.50
N ALA A 249 -27.74 -2.08 -26.37
CA ALA A 249 -27.58 -2.75 -25.09
C ALA A 249 -28.69 -3.81 -24.94
N GLY A 250 -28.33 -5.02 -24.51
CA GLY A 250 -29.31 -6.05 -24.17
C GLY A 250 -29.81 -5.90 -22.72
N ASP A 251 -30.94 -6.53 -22.39
CA ASP A 251 -31.59 -6.42 -21.08
C ASP A 251 -30.66 -6.72 -19.89
N ALA A 252 -29.58 -7.49 -20.10
CA ALA A 252 -28.63 -7.88 -19.06
C ALA A 252 -27.63 -6.77 -18.67
N CYS A 253 -27.38 -5.82 -19.57
CA CYS A 253 -26.43 -4.73 -19.39
C CYS A 253 -27.05 -3.35 -19.66
N ASP A 254 -28.35 -3.31 -19.97
CA ASP A 254 -29.11 -2.09 -20.16
C ASP A 254 -29.54 -1.48 -18.82
N ASN A 255 -29.11 -0.25 -18.53
CA ASN A 255 -29.50 0.49 -17.34
C ASN A 255 -30.90 1.17 -17.48
N CYS A 256 -31.54 1.08 -18.64
CA CYS A 256 -32.94 1.41 -18.87
C CYS A 256 -33.68 0.39 -19.79
N PRO A 257 -33.93 -0.85 -19.34
CA PRO A 257 -34.45 -1.97 -20.17
C PRO A 257 -35.84 -1.83 -20.83
N LEU A 258 -36.46 -0.65 -20.73
CA LEU A 258 -37.78 -0.33 -21.29
C LEU A 258 -37.79 1.02 -22.02
N VAL A 259 -36.69 1.77 -21.97
CA VAL A 259 -36.53 3.09 -22.57
C VAL A 259 -35.18 3.18 -23.28
N SER A 260 -35.24 3.10 -24.62
CA SER A 260 -34.04 3.18 -25.45
C SER A 260 -33.14 4.35 -25.09
N ASN A 261 -31.90 4.02 -24.75
CA ASN A 261 -30.85 4.92 -24.32
C ASN A 261 -29.47 4.38 -24.76
N PRO A 262 -29.15 4.51 -26.06
CA PRO A 262 -27.98 3.86 -26.65
C PRO A 262 -26.63 4.27 -26.06
N ASP A 263 -26.58 5.41 -25.37
CA ASP A 263 -25.37 5.94 -24.73
C ASP A 263 -25.20 5.44 -23.29
N GLN A 264 -26.23 4.78 -22.72
CA GLN A 264 -26.22 4.18 -21.37
C GLN A 264 -25.72 5.15 -20.29
N THR A 265 -26.01 6.45 -20.44
CA THR A 265 -25.59 7.48 -19.50
C THR A 265 -26.30 7.31 -18.17
N ASP A 266 -25.56 7.49 -17.08
CA ASP A 266 -25.98 7.34 -15.69
C ASP A 266 -25.15 8.34 -14.86
N SER A 267 -25.72 9.54 -14.66
CA SER A 267 -25.00 10.71 -14.15
C SER A 267 -24.68 10.61 -12.67
N ASP A 268 -25.46 9.83 -11.90
CA ASP A 268 -25.24 9.62 -10.47
C ASP A 268 -24.67 8.24 -10.12
N SER A 269 -24.53 7.36 -11.12
CA SER A 269 -23.98 6.00 -11.01
C SER A 269 -24.74 5.10 -10.03
N ASP A 270 -26.07 5.28 -9.91
CA ASP A 270 -26.91 4.42 -9.08
C ASP A 270 -27.34 3.11 -9.77
N GLY A 271 -27.04 2.98 -11.07
CA GLY A 271 -27.35 1.83 -11.91
C GLY A 271 -28.66 1.97 -12.70
N ARG A 272 -29.37 3.10 -12.60
CA ARG A 272 -30.49 3.48 -13.47
C ARG A 272 -30.01 4.56 -14.44
N GLY A 273 -30.23 4.35 -15.74
CA GLY A 273 -29.81 5.35 -16.73
C GLY A 273 -30.65 6.63 -16.68
N ASP A 274 -30.05 7.75 -17.09
CA ASP A 274 -30.68 9.07 -17.08
C ASP A 274 -32.03 9.09 -17.81
N SER A 275 -32.17 8.27 -18.86
CA SER A 275 -33.37 8.22 -19.70
C SER A 275 -34.61 7.66 -19.00
N CYS A 276 -34.42 6.88 -17.94
CA CYS A 276 -35.48 6.27 -17.14
C CYS A 276 -35.43 6.66 -15.67
N ASP A 277 -34.50 7.55 -15.28
CA ASP A 277 -34.48 8.18 -13.97
C ASP A 277 -35.37 9.43 -13.91
N GLU A 278 -36.01 9.64 -12.76
CA GLU A 278 -36.81 10.82 -12.45
C GLU A 278 -35.96 11.95 -11.83
N ASP A 279 -34.76 11.62 -11.33
CA ASP A 279 -33.79 12.52 -10.70
C ASP A 279 -32.37 12.01 -11.04
N ALA A 280 -31.90 12.31 -12.25
CA ALA A 280 -30.75 11.64 -12.87
C ALA A 280 -29.40 11.99 -12.23
N ASP A 281 -29.32 13.08 -11.47
CA ASP A 281 -28.13 13.44 -10.71
C ASP A 281 -28.27 13.23 -9.19
N ASN A 282 -29.49 12.93 -8.72
CA ASN A 282 -29.82 12.59 -7.35
C ASN A 282 -29.40 13.68 -6.35
N ASP A 283 -29.67 14.93 -6.72
CA ASP A 283 -29.51 16.10 -5.85
C ASP A 283 -30.77 16.40 -5.00
N GLY A 284 -31.88 15.73 -5.33
CA GLY A 284 -33.18 15.86 -4.68
C GLY A 284 -34.18 16.78 -5.40
N VAL A 285 -33.85 17.29 -6.58
CA VAL A 285 -34.73 18.04 -7.47
C VAL A 285 -35.07 17.16 -8.69
N PRO A 286 -36.36 16.84 -8.93
CA PRO A 286 -36.72 16.00 -10.07
C PRO A 286 -36.40 16.69 -11.41
N ASN A 287 -35.99 15.90 -12.42
CA ASN A 287 -35.55 16.35 -13.75
C ASN A 287 -36.45 17.43 -14.39
N GLU A 288 -37.77 17.31 -14.24
CA GLU A 288 -38.76 18.27 -14.81
C GLU A 288 -38.77 19.66 -14.15
N ARG A 289 -38.11 19.80 -13.01
CA ARG A 289 -38.01 21.01 -12.20
C ARG A 289 -36.56 21.45 -11.97
N ASP A 290 -35.63 20.71 -12.53
CA ASP A 290 -34.21 20.92 -12.38
C ASP A 290 -33.68 21.81 -13.52
N ASN A 291 -32.96 22.88 -13.19
CA ASN A 291 -32.27 23.71 -14.17
C ASN A 291 -30.90 23.16 -14.61
N CYS A 292 -30.43 22.06 -14.00
CA CYS A 292 -29.29 21.24 -14.41
C CYS A 292 -29.56 19.73 -14.20
N PRO A 293 -30.45 19.09 -14.98
CA PRO A 293 -30.97 17.73 -14.70
C PRO A 293 -29.94 16.58 -14.59
N THR A 294 -28.67 16.81 -14.94
CA THR A 294 -27.60 15.80 -14.91
C THR A 294 -26.38 16.27 -14.11
N VAL A 295 -26.45 17.41 -13.42
CA VAL A 295 -25.33 18.01 -12.68
C VAL A 295 -25.83 18.54 -11.34
N ARG A 296 -25.51 17.80 -10.27
CA ARG A 296 -25.99 18.06 -8.91
C ARG A 296 -25.88 19.53 -8.52
N ASN A 297 -27.03 20.18 -8.31
CA ASN A 297 -27.11 21.59 -7.95
C ASN A 297 -28.36 21.88 -7.11
N ARG A 298 -28.41 21.27 -5.93
CA ARG A 298 -29.57 21.30 -5.02
C ARG A 298 -30.08 22.71 -4.68
N ASP A 299 -29.23 23.73 -4.75
CA ASP A 299 -29.60 25.12 -4.51
C ASP A 299 -30.30 25.80 -5.69
N GLN A 300 -30.23 25.20 -6.89
CA GLN A 300 -30.87 25.64 -8.13
C GLN A 300 -30.54 27.10 -8.45
N ALA A 301 -29.30 27.50 -8.18
CA ALA A 301 -28.81 28.82 -8.51
C ALA A 301 -28.84 29.02 -10.04
N ASP A 302 -29.30 30.19 -10.47
CA ASP A 302 -29.40 30.65 -11.86
C ASP A 302 -29.21 32.16 -11.83
N THR A 303 -27.94 32.57 -11.91
CA THR A 303 -27.49 33.92 -11.58
C THR A 303 -27.95 34.94 -12.63
N ASP A 304 -28.05 34.56 -13.89
CA ASP A 304 -28.45 35.45 -14.98
C ASP A 304 -29.90 35.26 -15.48
N GLY A 305 -30.56 34.19 -15.06
CA GLY A 305 -31.97 33.93 -15.30
C GLY A 305 -32.28 33.42 -16.70
N ASP A 306 -31.33 32.76 -17.37
CA ASP A 306 -31.54 32.20 -18.70
C ASP A 306 -32.25 30.85 -18.73
N GLY A 307 -32.39 30.21 -17.55
CA GLY A 307 -33.08 28.95 -17.34
C GLY A 307 -32.15 27.74 -17.19
N LEU A 308 -30.83 27.93 -17.29
CA LEU A 308 -29.82 26.94 -16.93
C LEU A 308 -29.22 27.30 -15.58
N GLY A 309 -28.90 26.29 -14.78
CA GLY A 309 -28.31 26.53 -13.46
C GLY A 309 -26.82 26.85 -13.55
N ASP A 310 -26.32 27.62 -12.58
CA ASP A 310 -24.91 28.03 -12.50
C ASP A 310 -23.93 26.84 -12.55
N ALA A 311 -24.37 25.64 -12.16
CA ALA A 311 -23.57 24.42 -12.14
C ALA A 311 -23.35 23.79 -13.53
N CYS A 312 -24.24 24.03 -14.48
CA CYS A 312 -24.20 23.48 -15.83
C CYS A 312 -24.21 24.55 -16.93
N ASP A 313 -24.16 25.82 -16.55
CA ASP A 313 -24.06 26.96 -17.45
C ASP A 313 -22.58 27.28 -17.76
N ASN A 314 -22.21 27.27 -19.04
CA ASN A 314 -20.87 27.62 -19.50
C ASN A 314 -20.61 29.13 -19.51
N CYS A 315 -21.62 29.97 -19.23
CA CYS A 315 -21.52 31.40 -18.97
C CYS A 315 -22.44 31.88 -17.81
N PRO A 316 -22.18 31.49 -16.54
CA PRO A 316 -23.07 31.70 -15.36
C PRO A 316 -23.47 33.14 -15.02
N ARG A 317 -23.00 34.14 -15.76
CA ARG A 317 -23.26 35.56 -15.52
C ARG A 317 -23.78 36.27 -16.77
N MET A 318 -23.95 35.57 -17.88
CA MET A 318 -24.35 36.14 -19.16
C MET A 318 -25.28 35.20 -19.95
N SER A 319 -26.57 35.50 -19.86
CA SER A 319 -27.66 34.70 -20.45
C SER A 319 -27.37 34.18 -21.85
N ASN A 320 -27.33 32.86 -21.98
CA ASN A 320 -27.01 32.11 -23.18
C ASN A 320 -27.62 30.70 -23.16
N TYR A 321 -28.95 30.63 -23.06
CA TYR A 321 -29.72 29.38 -23.02
C TYR A 321 -29.33 28.31 -24.07
N ASP A 322 -28.76 28.69 -25.22
CA ASP A 322 -28.33 27.78 -26.27
C ASP A 322 -26.93 27.15 -26.06
N GLN A 323 -26.17 27.63 -25.06
CA GLN A 323 -24.89 27.09 -24.59
C GLN A 323 -23.89 26.85 -25.72
N VAL A 324 -23.91 27.71 -26.74
CA VAL A 324 -23.00 27.58 -27.88
C VAL A 324 -21.56 27.80 -27.40
N ASP A 325 -20.71 26.84 -27.74
CA ASP A 325 -19.26 26.84 -27.49
C ASP A 325 -18.58 26.41 -28.79
N THR A 326 -18.04 27.40 -29.52
CA THR A 326 -17.54 27.21 -30.89
C THR A 326 -16.20 26.49 -30.95
N ASP A 327 -15.30 26.72 -29.99
CA ASP A 327 -13.94 26.18 -29.98
C ASP A 327 -13.71 25.07 -28.93
N ARG A 328 -14.73 24.80 -28.09
CA ARG A 328 -14.85 23.66 -27.18
C ARG A 328 -13.87 23.70 -26.02
N ASP A 329 -13.70 24.88 -25.43
CA ASP A 329 -12.87 25.08 -24.24
C ASP A 329 -13.70 25.12 -22.93
N LEU A 330 -15.02 24.88 -23.02
CA LEU A 330 -16.00 24.94 -21.91
C LEU A 330 -16.39 26.36 -21.47
N VAL A 331 -15.99 27.39 -22.23
CA VAL A 331 -16.46 28.75 -22.10
C VAL A 331 -17.45 29.02 -23.23
N GLY A 332 -18.67 29.46 -22.90
CA GLY A 332 -19.65 29.75 -23.94
C GLY A 332 -19.28 31.00 -24.76
N ASP A 333 -19.69 31.02 -26.03
CA ASP A 333 -19.48 32.14 -26.97
C ASP A 333 -19.97 33.50 -26.41
N ALA A 334 -20.90 33.49 -25.45
CA ALA A 334 -21.42 34.69 -24.80
C ALA A 334 -20.40 35.35 -23.84
N CYS A 335 -19.52 34.55 -23.22
CA CYS A 335 -18.52 34.98 -22.25
C CYS A 335 -17.08 34.75 -22.66
N ASP A 336 -16.86 34.05 -23.77
CA ASP A 336 -15.57 33.88 -24.37
C ASP A 336 -15.09 35.17 -25.07
N ASP A 337 -13.97 35.72 -24.57
CA ASP A 337 -13.27 36.85 -25.16
C ASP A 337 -11.93 36.46 -25.82
N ASN A 338 -11.52 35.18 -25.68
CA ASN A 338 -10.24 34.65 -26.13
C ASN A 338 -9.03 35.46 -25.61
N ILE A 339 -9.19 36.24 -24.53
CA ILE A 339 -8.11 37.03 -23.95
C ILE A 339 -7.44 36.18 -22.88
N ASP A 340 -6.29 35.62 -23.23
CA ASP A 340 -5.42 34.83 -22.35
C ASP A 340 -3.98 35.37 -22.51
N ARG A 341 -3.54 36.13 -21.50
CA ARG A 341 -2.26 36.87 -21.52
C ARG A 341 -1.06 35.96 -21.43
N ASP A 342 -1.12 34.93 -20.62
CA ASP A 342 0.03 34.09 -20.26
C ASP A 342 0.05 32.75 -21.02
N ARG A 343 -1.07 32.41 -21.67
CA ARG A 343 -1.29 31.29 -22.58
C ARG A 343 -1.31 29.95 -21.89
N ASP A 344 -1.85 29.89 -20.70
CA ASP A 344 -2.04 28.66 -19.95
C ASP A 344 -3.34 27.91 -20.32
N GLY A 345 -4.23 28.55 -21.10
CA GLY A 345 -5.50 27.99 -21.55
C GLY A 345 -6.71 28.45 -20.74
N VAL A 346 -6.55 29.32 -19.75
CA VAL A 346 -7.63 29.96 -18.99
C VAL A 346 -7.69 31.44 -19.37
N GLN A 347 -8.86 31.93 -19.78
CA GLN A 347 -8.99 33.35 -20.13
C GLN A 347 -8.79 34.25 -18.90
N ASP A 348 -8.24 35.45 -19.10
CA ASP A 348 -7.92 36.45 -18.07
C ASP A 348 -9.09 36.73 -17.09
N SER A 349 -10.33 36.64 -17.57
CA SER A 349 -11.53 36.92 -16.78
C SER A 349 -11.92 35.81 -15.80
N ARG A 350 -11.33 34.61 -15.97
CA ARG A 350 -11.56 33.40 -15.16
C ARG A 350 -10.28 32.85 -14.53
N ASP A 351 -9.14 33.47 -14.82
CA ASP A 351 -7.82 33.07 -14.35
C ASP A 351 -7.52 33.69 -12.97
N ASN A 352 -7.17 32.86 -11.99
CA ASN A 352 -6.74 33.30 -10.66
C ASN A 352 -5.28 33.77 -10.62
N CYS A 353 -4.51 33.62 -11.70
CA CYS A 353 -3.19 34.21 -11.93
C CYS A 353 -2.99 34.73 -13.37
N PRO A 354 -3.68 35.82 -13.80
CA PRO A 354 -3.74 36.29 -15.20
C PRO A 354 -2.43 36.69 -15.92
N ASP A 355 -1.28 36.57 -15.26
CA ASP A 355 0.03 36.91 -15.79
C ASP A 355 1.08 35.77 -15.58
N ASP A 356 0.74 34.69 -14.87
CA ASP A 356 1.64 33.60 -14.45
C ASP A 356 1.03 32.22 -14.74
N PRO A 357 1.53 31.46 -15.75
CA PRO A 357 0.83 30.27 -16.25
C PRO A 357 0.55 29.19 -15.21
N ASN A 358 -0.73 28.84 -15.01
CA ASN A 358 -1.21 27.87 -14.03
C ASN A 358 -2.50 27.17 -14.48
N SER A 359 -2.42 26.38 -15.55
CA SER A 359 -3.58 25.68 -16.15
C SER A 359 -4.37 24.77 -15.20
N ASP A 360 -3.84 24.43 -14.03
CA ASP A 360 -4.52 23.65 -12.98
C ASP A 360 -5.34 24.52 -12.01
N GLN A 361 -5.17 25.85 -12.07
CA GLN A 361 -5.87 26.87 -11.28
C GLN A 361 -5.88 26.56 -9.78
N LEU A 362 -4.81 25.92 -9.29
CA LEU A 362 -4.69 25.53 -7.89
C LEU A 362 -4.68 26.78 -7.00
N ASP A 363 -5.54 26.78 -5.99
CA ASP A 363 -5.73 27.83 -4.99
C ASP A 363 -5.93 27.13 -3.64
N THR A 364 -4.82 26.97 -2.91
CA THR A 364 -4.73 26.08 -1.74
C THR A 364 -5.56 26.59 -0.54
N ASP A 365 -5.67 27.91 -0.36
CA ASP A 365 -6.42 28.51 0.74
C ASP A 365 -7.78 29.08 0.33
N SER A 366 -8.10 29.04 -0.96
CA SER A 366 -9.38 29.47 -1.55
C SER A 366 -9.67 30.96 -1.34
N ASP A 367 -8.64 31.80 -1.33
CA ASP A 367 -8.79 33.26 -1.22
C ASP A 367 -9.03 33.96 -2.58
N GLY A 368 -8.85 33.22 -3.68
CA GLY A 368 -9.06 33.67 -5.05
C GLY A 368 -7.79 34.11 -5.79
N GLU A 369 -6.61 34.09 -5.14
CA GLU A 369 -5.30 34.23 -5.77
C GLU A 369 -4.68 32.83 -5.97
N GLY A 370 -4.25 32.49 -7.19
CA GLY A 370 -3.72 31.16 -7.47
C GLY A 370 -2.33 30.94 -6.88
N ASP A 371 -2.01 29.68 -6.55
CA ASP A 371 -0.72 29.24 -5.99
C ASP A 371 0.52 29.73 -6.79
N ALA A 372 0.36 29.94 -8.09
CA ALA A 372 1.43 30.38 -8.98
C ALA A 372 1.85 31.84 -8.77
N CYS A 373 0.91 32.70 -8.40
CA CYS A 373 1.10 34.13 -8.18
C CYS A 373 0.97 34.53 -6.71
N ASP A 374 0.47 33.63 -5.86
CA ASP A 374 0.38 33.82 -4.41
C ASP A 374 1.73 33.59 -3.69
N PHE A 375 2.00 34.46 -2.73
CA PHE A 375 3.19 34.45 -1.89
C PHE A 375 3.00 33.73 -0.55
N ASP A 376 1.77 33.39 -0.16
CA ASP A 376 1.39 32.78 1.12
C ASP A 376 0.26 31.76 0.93
N LYS A 377 0.56 30.66 0.24
CA LYS A 377 -0.42 29.70 -0.32
C LYS A 377 -1.43 29.07 0.64
N ASP A 378 -1.08 29.00 1.91
CA ASP A 378 -1.95 28.45 2.95
C ASP A 378 -2.49 29.51 3.92
N ASN A 379 -2.26 30.79 3.59
CA ASN A 379 -2.65 31.99 4.33
C ASN A 379 -2.35 31.89 5.85
N ASP A 380 -1.25 31.22 6.22
CA ASP A 380 -0.85 31.04 7.61
C ASP A 380 -0.10 32.27 8.18
N GLY A 381 0.20 33.24 7.31
CA GLY A 381 0.89 34.49 7.62
C GLY A 381 2.42 34.41 7.46
N VAL A 382 2.95 33.31 6.93
CA VAL A 382 4.37 33.05 6.71
C VAL A 382 4.64 32.76 5.24
N ALA A 383 4.95 33.81 4.49
CA ALA A 383 5.26 33.70 3.07
C ALA A 383 6.19 32.52 2.67
N ASP A 384 5.84 31.85 1.57
CA ASP A 384 6.45 30.67 0.92
C ASP A 384 7.99 30.66 0.80
N SER A 385 8.55 31.86 0.76
CA SER A 385 9.99 32.10 0.65
C SER A 385 10.75 31.82 1.94
N GLN A 386 10.05 31.64 3.07
CA GLN A 386 10.67 31.39 4.38
C GLN A 386 11.02 29.91 4.56
N ALA A 387 12.18 29.64 5.16
CA ALA A 387 12.70 28.27 5.29
C ALA A 387 12.00 27.44 6.37
N SER A 388 11.18 28.07 7.22
CA SER A 388 10.36 27.42 8.24
C SER A 388 8.94 27.16 7.77
N ASP A 389 8.60 27.60 6.56
CA ASP A 389 7.24 27.52 6.04
C ASP A 389 6.96 26.14 5.44
N CYS A 390 5.72 25.69 5.68
CA CYS A 390 5.15 24.44 5.24
C CYS A 390 4.23 24.57 4.01
N ARG A 391 4.19 25.71 3.29
CA ARG A 391 3.68 25.98 1.93
C ARG A 391 2.28 25.55 1.51
N PHE A 392 1.72 24.50 2.08
CA PHE A 392 0.46 23.89 1.65
C PHE A 392 -0.30 23.29 2.84
N GLU A 393 0.15 23.55 4.07
CA GLU A 393 -0.47 23.00 5.28
C GLU A 393 -0.68 24.14 6.28
N GLY A 394 -1.88 24.73 6.23
CA GLY A 394 -2.28 25.81 7.12
C GLY A 394 -2.13 25.42 8.59
N GLY A 395 -1.07 25.93 9.24
CA GLY A 395 -0.78 25.60 10.62
C GLY A 395 0.42 26.36 11.17
N PRO A 396 0.28 27.14 12.26
CA PRO A 396 1.35 27.97 12.82
C PRO A 396 2.49 27.20 13.51
N ASP A 397 2.64 25.88 13.29
CA ASP A 397 3.66 25.04 13.94
C ASP A 397 4.14 23.91 13.01
N ALA A 398 5.10 24.21 12.12
CA ALA A 398 6.02 23.25 11.51
C ALA A 398 7.46 23.41 12.06
#